data_AF-A0A6L6JMH1-F1
#
_entry.id   AF-A0A6L6JMH1-F1
#
_cell.length_a   1.000
_cell.length_b   1.000
_cell.length_c   1.000
_cell.angle_alpha   90.00
_cell.angle_beta   90.00
_cell.angle_gamma   90.00
#
_symmetry.space_group_name_H-M   'P 1'
#
loop_
_entity.id
_entity.type
_entity.pdbx_description
1 polymer ?
#
loop_
_entity_poly.entity_id
_entity_poly.type
_entity_poly.pdbx_seq_one_letter_code
_entity_poly.pdbx_strand_id
1 'polypeptide(L)'
;MFRSLLLISLLLSPVVHADDHVPYEQQPGNIINEIALPLTKHTAAELAKIETGGKILSVDEQHQGDSVIFRVKVLHNNGKVKVHRIDRDSGHTLP
;
A
#
# COMPACT_ATOMS: atom_id res chain seq x y z
N MET A 1 -33.59 27.05 -22.42
CA MET A 1 -32.25 26.59 -22.84
C MET A 1 -31.36 26.13 -21.67
N PHE A 2 -31.53 26.66 -20.44
CA PHE A 2 -30.76 26.22 -19.25
C PHE A 2 -31.03 24.78 -18.76
N ARG A 3 -32.23 24.22 -18.98
CA ARG A 3 -32.56 22.84 -18.58
C ARG A 3 -31.73 21.77 -19.30
N SER A 4 -31.30 22.03 -20.54
CA SER A 4 -30.51 21.07 -21.32
C SER A 4 -29.04 21.03 -20.90
N LEU A 5 -28.52 22.11 -20.31
CA LEU A 5 -27.13 22.20 -19.83
C LEU A 5 -26.88 21.36 -18.57
N LEU A 6 -27.91 21.21 -17.73
CA LEU A 6 -27.83 20.42 -16.48
C LEU A 6 -27.69 18.91 -16.75
N LEU A 7 -28.28 18.41 -17.85
CA LEU A 7 -28.19 17.00 -18.24
C LEU A 7 -26.80 16.63 -18.82
N ILE A 8 -26.14 17.58 -19.48
CA ILE A 8 -24.82 17.35 -20.09
C ILE A 8 -23.72 17.33 -19.02
N SER A 9 -23.87 18.12 -17.95
CA SER A 9 -22.93 18.12 -16.82
C SER A 9 -22.91 16.81 -16.02
N LEU A 10 -23.99 16.02 -16.04
CA LEU A 10 -24.09 14.78 -15.27
C LEU A 10 -23.40 13.59 -15.96
N LEU A 11 -23.10 13.71 -17.26
CA LEU A 11 -22.47 12.65 -18.05
C LEU A 11 -20.93 12.73 -18.06
N LEU A 12 -20.34 13.76 -17.43
CA LEU A 12 -18.89 13.98 -17.37
C LEU A 12 -18.28 13.65 -15.99
N SER A 13 -18.99 12.94 -15.12
CA SER A 13 -18.39 12.47 -13.87
C SER A 13 -17.30 11.43 -14.18
N PRO A 14 -16.03 11.67 -13.79
CA PRO A 14 -15.00 10.65 -13.93
C PRO A 14 -15.38 9.47 -13.04
N VAL A 15 -15.45 8.27 -13.63
CA VAL A 15 -15.62 7.03 -12.89
C VAL A 15 -14.34 6.82 -12.08
N VAL A 16 -14.34 7.24 -10.81
CA VAL A 16 -13.27 6.95 -9.87
C VAL A 16 -13.35 5.47 -9.54
N HIS A 17 -12.47 4.69 -10.14
CA HIS A 17 -12.32 3.27 -9.79
C HIS A 17 -11.57 3.23 -8.47
N ALA A 18 -12.26 2.80 -7.41
CA ALA A 18 -11.58 2.40 -6.19
C ALA A 18 -10.76 1.14 -6.52
N ASP A 19 -9.51 1.12 -6.10
CA ASP A 19 -8.62 -0.02 -6.21
C ASP A 19 -9.18 -1.16 -5.34
N ASP A 20 -9.78 -2.20 -5.96
CA ASP A 20 -10.46 -3.33 -5.30
C ASP A 20 -9.51 -4.28 -4.55
N HIS A 21 -8.23 -3.92 -4.41
CA HIS A 21 -7.28 -4.69 -3.63
C HIS A 21 -7.65 -4.69 -2.15
N VAL A 22 -8.12 -5.85 -1.67
CA VAL A 22 -8.44 -6.14 -0.27
C VAL A 22 -7.22 -5.81 0.61
N PRO A 23 -7.42 -5.23 1.81
CA PRO A 23 -6.32 -4.95 2.73
C PRO A 23 -5.47 -6.19 3.00
N TYR A 24 -4.16 -5.98 3.13
CA TYR A 24 -3.23 -7.05 3.46
C TYR A 24 -3.61 -7.74 4.78
N GLU A 25 -3.95 -9.03 4.72
CA GLU A 25 -4.26 -9.86 5.89
C GLU A 25 -3.10 -10.82 6.17
N GLN A 26 -2.70 -10.91 7.45
CA GLN A 26 -1.72 -11.91 7.89
C GLN A 26 -2.38 -13.29 7.91
N GLN A 27 -1.74 -14.28 7.31
CA GLN A 27 -2.23 -15.66 7.34
C GLN A 27 -2.07 -16.26 8.75
N PRO A 28 -3.14 -16.82 9.35
CA PRO A 28 -3.05 -17.44 10.66
C PRO A 28 -2.20 -18.72 10.62
N GLY A 29 -1.30 -18.90 11.59
CA GLY A 29 -0.47 -20.10 11.75
C GLY A 29 1.04 -19.89 11.64
N ASN A 30 1.51 -18.70 11.23
CA ASN A 30 2.94 -18.37 11.26
C ASN A 30 3.32 -17.77 12.62
N ILE A 31 3.61 -18.62 13.61
CA ILE A 31 3.94 -18.23 14.99
C ILE A 31 5.41 -17.80 15.17
N ILE A 32 6.23 -17.86 14.13
CA ILE A 32 7.63 -17.42 14.15
C ILE A 32 7.78 -16.21 13.22
N ASN A 33 7.68 -15.01 13.79
CA ASN A 33 7.91 -13.74 13.10
C ASN A 33 9.41 -13.49 12.93
N GLU A 34 10.09 -14.29 12.09
CA GLU A 34 11.46 -13.98 11.70
C GLU A 34 11.44 -13.13 10.43
N ILE A 35 11.63 -11.81 10.60
CA ILE A 35 11.87 -10.89 9.49
C ILE A 35 13.30 -11.13 9.02
N ALA A 36 13.44 -11.93 7.97
CA ALA A 36 14.71 -12.21 7.31
C ALA A 36 14.87 -11.41 6.01
N LEU A 37 16.12 -11.17 5.65
CA LEU A 37 16.52 -10.59 4.36
C LEU A 37 16.85 -11.72 3.36
N PRO A 38 16.62 -11.51 2.06
CA PRO A 38 15.89 -10.39 1.47
C PRO A 38 14.40 -10.43 1.85
N LEU A 39 13.80 -9.27 2.00
CA LEU A 39 12.38 -9.18 2.34
C LEU A 39 11.51 -9.83 1.26
N THR A 40 10.38 -10.37 1.72
CA THR A 40 9.24 -10.75 0.89
C THR A 40 8.16 -9.69 1.06
N LYS A 41 7.11 -9.71 0.21
CA LYS A 41 5.94 -8.84 0.43
C LYS A 41 5.35 -9.00 1.84
N HIS A 42 5.38 -10.21 2.39
CA HIS A 42 4.90 -10.49 3.74
C HIS A 42 5.79 -9.84 4.79
N THR A 43 7.09 -10.13 4.79
CA THR A 43 8.00 -9.59 5.81
C THR A 43 8.19 -8.07 5.69
N ALA A 44 8.02 -7.49 4.49
CA ALA A 44 7.94 -6.04 4.30
C ALA A 44 6.65 -5.43 4.90
N ALA A 45 5.50 -6.09 4.78
CA ALA A 45 4.27 -5.68 5.44
C ALA A 45 4.43 -5.70 6.96
N GLU A 46 5.05 -6.76 7.48
CA GLU A 46 5.28 -6.93 8.92
C GLU A 46 6.25 -5.90 9.47
N LEU A 47 7.36 -5.64 8.77
CA LEU A 47 8.31 -4.60 9.11
C LEU A 47 7.61 -3.23 9.18
N ALA A 48 6.87 -2.85 8.14
CA ALA A 48 6.13 -1.60 8.13
C ALA A 48 5.10 -1.53 9.27
N LYS A 49 4.40 -2.63 9.57
CA LYS A 49 3.41 -2.69 10.65
C LYS A 49 4.07 -2.46 12.02
N ILE A 50 5.23 -3.06 12.26
CA ILE A 50 6.01 -2.90 13.50
C ILE A 50 6.49 -1.46 13.63
N GLU A 51 7.07 -0.89 12.57
CA GLU A 51 7.65 0.45 12.59
C GLU A 51 6.61 1.55 12.76
N THR A 52 5.43 1.41 12.16
CA THR A 52 4.44 2.49 12.11
C THR A 52 3.27 2.30 13.08
N GLY A 53 3.03 1.07 13.55
CA GLY A 53 1.83 0.69 14.31
C GLY A 53 0.52 0.89 13.53
N GLY A 54 0.59 1.00 12.20
CA GLY A 54 -0.53 1.32 11.33
C GLY A 54 -1.16 0.08 10.68
N LYS A 55 -2.32 0.27 10.04
CA LYS A 55 -2.95 -0.82 9.26
C LYS A 55 -2.35 -0.87 7.86
N ILE A 56 -1.80 -2.02 7.47
CA ILE A 56 -1.32 -2.26 6.11
C ILE A 56 -2.52 -2.38 5.18
N LEU A 57 -2.52 -1.58 4.11
CA LEU A 57 -3.55 -1.61 3.08
C LEU A 57 -3.08 -2.39 1.86
N SER A 58 -1.85 -2.17 1.39
CA SER A 58 -1.28 -2.92 0.26
C SER A 58 0.24 -3.00 0.36
N VAL A 59 0.81 -4.01 -0.31
CA VAL A 59 2.25 -4.13 -0.53
C VAL A 59 2.50 -4.39 -2.01
N ASP A 60 3.06 -3.39 -2.67
CA ASP A 60 3.47 -3.48 -4.08
C ASP A 60 4.97 -3.68 -4.17
N GLU A 61 5.41 -4.43 -5.16
CA GLU A 61 6.83 -4.63 -5.45
C GLU A 61 7.21 -3.78 -6.67
N GLN A 62 8.25 -2.97 -6.54
CA GLN A 62 8.76 -2.11 -7.60
C GLN A 62 10.21 -2.45 -7.89
N HIS A 63 10.51 -2.74 -9.15
CA HIS A 63 11.88 -2.91 -9.63
C HIS A 63 12.46 -1.56 -10.05
N GLN A 64 13.63 -1.20 -9.52
CA GLN A 64 14.36 0.02 -9.87
C GLN A 64 15.81 -0.36 -10.22
N GLY A 65 16.04 -0.65 -11.51
CA GLY A 65 17.32 -1.25 -11.94
C GLY A 65 17.47 -2.64 -11.35
N ASP A 66 18.59 -2.87 -10.68
CA ASP A 66 18.88 -4.14 -10.00
C ASP A 66 18.29 -4.24 -8.59
N SER A 67 17.71 -3.15 -8.07
CA SER A 67 17.12 -3.10 -6.73
C SER A 67 15.62 -3.37 -6.75
N VAL A 68 15.13 -4.06 -5.71
CA VAL A 68 13.70 -4.25 -5.48
C VAL A 68 13.27 -3.43 -4.27
N ILE A 69 12.23 -2.63 -4.44
CA ILE A 69 11.66 -1.76 -3.40
C ILE A 69 10.21 -2.17 -3.16
N PHE A 70 9.87 -2.47 -1.91
CA PHE A 70 8.49 -2.67 -1.50
C PHE A 70 7.84 -1.32 -1.19
N ARG A 71 6.68 -1.04 -1.78
CA ARG A 71 5.84 0.12 -1.49
C ARG A 71 4.68 -0.32 -0.63
N VAL A 72 4.74 -0.01 0.65
CA VAL A 72 3.74 -0.42 1.63
C VAL A 72 2.78 0.75 1.90
N LYS A 73 1.52 0.65 1.45
CA LYS A 73 0.48 1.62 1.80
C LYS A 73 0.01 1.35 3.23
N VAL A 74 0.13 2.34 4.11
CA VAL A 74 -0.25 2.25 5.52
C VAL A 74 -1.28 3.31 5.87
N LEU A 75 -2.40 2.88 6.46
CA LEU A 75 -3.35 3.74 7.15
C LEU A 75 -2.86 4.01 8.57
N HIS A 76 -2.53 5.27 8.85
CA HIS A 76 -2.08 5.73 10.17
C HIS A 76 -3.27 6.07 11.07
N ASN A 77 -3.02 6.12 12.38
CA ASN A 77 -4.05 6.43 13.40
C ASN A 77 -4.68 7.82 13.23
N ASN A 78 -4.01 8.74 12.52
CA ASN A 78 -4.56 10.05 12.17
C ASN A 78 -5.45 10.03 10.91
N GLY A 79 -5.78 8.85 10.39
CA GLY A 79 -6.59 8.65 9.19
C GLY A 79 -5.86 8.89 7.86
N LYS A 80 -4.57 9.26 7.88
CA LYS A 80 -3.80 9.50 6.65
C LYS A 80 -3.22 8.20 6.12
N VAL A 81 -3.27 8.04 4.80
CA VAL A 81 -2.54 6.98 4.09
C VAL A 81 -1.17 7.49 3.68
N LYS A 82 -0.11 6.77 4.02
CA LYS A 82 1.26 7.03 3.56
C LYS A 82 1.83 5.79 2.89
N VAL A 83 2.68 5.99 1.90
CA VAL A 83 3.47 4.92 1.27
C VAL A 83 4.85 4.91 1.93
N HIS A 84 5.21 3.81 2.56
CA HIS A 84 6.57 3.56 3.03
C HIS A 84 7.30 2.74 1.99
N ARG A 85 8.49 3.19 1.58
CA ARG A 85 9.33 2.52 0.59
C ARG A 85 10.41 1.77 1.34
N ILE A 86 10.51 0.46 1.18
CA ILE A 86 11.45 -0.36 1.91
C ILE A 86 12.30 -1.11 0.91
N ASP A 87 13.62 -0.97 1.02
CA ASP A 87 14.57 -1.73 0.21
C ASP A 87 14.54 -3.22 0.58
N ARG A 88 14.47 -4.10 -0.43
CA ARG A 88 14.32 -5.55 -0.23
C ARG A 88 15.51 -6.16 0.50
N ASP A 89 16.72 -5.77 0.13
CA ASP A 89 17.93 -6.49 0.52
C ASP A 89 18.49 -5.99 1.84
N SER A 90 18.23 -4.73 2.21
CA SER A 90 18.66 -4.13 3.48
C SER A 90 17.54 -3.96 4.51
N GLY A 91 16.28 -3.94 4.07
CA GLY A 91 15.15 -3.62 4.94
C GLY A 91 15.07 -2.15 5.36
N HIS A 92 15.89 -1.27 4.79
CA HIS A 92 15.87 0.15 5.14
C HIS A 92 14.71 0.88 4.46
N THR A 93 14.07 1.78 5.22
CA THR A 93 13.09 2.72 4.69
C THR A 93 13.79 3.82 3.87
N LEU A 94 13.36 3.97 2.62
CA LEU A 94 13.80 4.98 1.68
C LEU A 94 12.89 6.23 1.75
N PRO A 95 13.43 7.42 1.41
CA PRO A 95 12.67 8.66 1.40
C PRO A 95 11.59 8.72 0.30
#